data_AF-A0A8C6ENN4-F1
#
_entry.id   AF-A0A8C6ENN4-F1
#
_cell.length_a   1.000
_cell.length_b   1.000
_cell.length_c   1.000
_cell.angle_alpha   90.00
_cell.angle_beta   90.00
_cell.angle_gamma   90.00
#
_symmetry.space_group_name_H-M   'P 1'
#
loop_
_entity.id
_entity.type
_entity.pdbx_description
1 polymer ?
#
loop_
_entity_poly.entity_id
_entity_poly.type
_entity_poly.pdbx_seq_one_letter_code
_entity_poly.pdbx_strand_id
1 'polypeptide(L)'
;LSGCALFLRQAATAARACWALVALSASRRPLRTSPPSRAFAKELFLGKIDKKGVFPFPEVSQDELNEINQFVGPMEKFFNEEVDSQKIDREGKIPDDTLEKLKSLGLFGMQVPEEYGGLDLSNTMYACLGEIISLDRSITVTIAAHQAIGLKRE
;
A
#
# COMPACT_ATOMS: atom_id res chain seq x y z
N LEU A 1 39.42 14.29 49.32
CA LEU A 1 37.99 14.64 49.12
C LEU A 1 37.83 15.78 48.10
N SER A 2 38.32 15.63 46.85
CA SER A 2 38.22 16.69 45.83
C SER A 2 37.98 16.17 44.39
N GLY A 3 37.72 14.86 44.22
CA GLY A 3 37.61 14.23 42.89
C GLY A 3 36.19 13.86 42.44
N CYS A 4 35.21 13.83 43.35
CA CYS A 4 33.89 13.27 43.05
C CYS A 4 32.83 14.32 42.64
N ALA A 5 33.10 15.61 42.85
CA ALA A 5 32.14 16.69 42.58
C ALA A 5 32.23 17.30 41.16
N LEU A 6 33.32 17.05 40.40
CA LEU A 6 33.48 17.62 39.06
C LEU A 6 32.80 16.79 37.96
N PHE A 7 32.75 15.46 38.09
CA PHE A 7 32.14 14.58 37.08
C PHE A 7 30.60 14.68 37.02
N LEU A 8 29.95 15.03 38.14
CA LEU A 8 28.49 15.19 38.20
C LEU A 8 27.99 16.50 37.59
N ARG A 9 28.86 17.49 37.36
CA ARG A 9 28.48 18.76 36.71
C ARG A 9 28.57 18.70 35.18
N GLN A 10 29.30 17.75 34.61
CA GLN A 10 29.49 17.65 33.15
C GLN A 10 28.44 16.75 32.46
N ALA A 11 27.80 15.84 33.21
CA ALA A 11 26.69 15.03 32.69
C ALA A 11 25.36 15.83 32.59
N ALA A 12 25.18 16.88 33.40
CA ALA A 12 23.94 17.66 33.43
C ALA A 12 23.81 18.68 32.27
N THR A 13 24.92 19.07 31.62
CA THR A 13 24.91 20.00 30.48
C THR A 13 24.74 19.29 29.13
N ALA A 14 25.18 18.04 29.01
CA ALA A 14 24.99 17.24 27.78
C ALA A 14 23.52 16.80 27.60
N ALA A 15 22.78 16.59 28.69
CA ALA A 15 21.37 16.19 28.64
C ALA A 15 20.41 17.33 28.25
N ARG A 16 20.83 18.60 28.31
CA ARG A 16 20.02 19.75 27.87
C ARG A 16 20.28 20.18 26.43
N ALA A 17 21.39 19.75 25.82
CA ALA A 17 21.76 20.14 24.46
C ALA A 17 21.19 19.22 23.37
N CYS A 18 20.74 18.00 23.70
CA CYS A 18 20.25 17.05 22.69
C CYS A 18 18.75 17.15 22.39
N TRP A 19 17.98 17.90 23.19
CA TRP A 19 16.56 18.16 22.94
C TRP A 19 16.29 19.35 22.01
N ALA A 20 17.33 20.07 21.59
CA ALA A 20 17.17 21.33 20.85
C ALA A 20 17.28 21.20 19.31
N LEU A 21 17.48 20.00 18.75
CA LEU A 21 17.80 19.86 17.31
C LEU A 21 16.96 18.85 16.51
N VAL A 22 15.82 18.39 17.03
CA VAL A 22 14.82 17.72 16.19
C VAL A 22 13.50 18.49 16.26
N ALA A 23 13.57 19.76 15.89
CA ALA A 23 12.43 20.42 15.26
C ALA A 23 12.35 19.91 13.81
N LEU A 24 12.14 18.61 13.63
CA LEU A 24 11.56 18.15 12.38
C LEU A 24 10.15 18.74 12.41
N SER A 25 9.95 19.76 11.59
CA SER A 25 8.63 20.19 11.18
C SER A 25 7.97 18.97 10.55
N ALA A 26 7.35 18.14 11.38
CA ALA A 26 6.33 17.23 10.95
C ALA A 26 5.25 18.16 10.43
N SER A 27 5.28 18.40 9.12
CA SER A 27 4.13 18.83 8.36
C SER A 27 3.11 17.70 8.52
N ARG A 28 2.47 17.65 9.70
CA ARG A 28 1.28 16.86 9.94
C ARG A 28 0.29 17.48 8.98
N ARG A 29 0.08 16.84 7.82
CA ARG A 29 -1.07 17.18 6.99
C ARG A 29 -2.25 17.18 7.94
N PRO A 30 -2.94 18.31 8.15
CA PRO A 30 -4.11 18.31 9.00
C PRO A 30 -5.02 17.23 8.42
N LEU A 31 -5.37 16.24 9.24
CA LEU A 31 -6.40 15.28 8.91
C LEU A 31 -7.68 16.09 8.76
N ARG A 32 -7.94 16.52 7.53
CA ARG A 32 -9.09 17.33 7.18
C ARG A 32 -10.26 16.38 7.16
N THR A 33 -10.85 16.12 8.33
CA THR A 33 -12.17 15.51 8.40
C THR A 33 -13.18 16.58 8.00
N SER A 34 -13.32 16.82 6.69
CA SER A 34 -14.55 17.44 6.19
C SER A 34 -15.73 16.61 6.69
N PRO A 35 -16.90 17.20 6.97
CA PRO A 35 -18.12 16.42 7.16
C PRO A 35 -18.20 15.45 5.99
N PRO A 36 -18.43 14.14 6.21
CA PRO A 36 -18.47 13.20 5.10
C PRO A 36 -19.48 13.74 4.10
N SER A 37 -19.01 14.07 2.90
CA SER A 37 -19.91 14.33 1.77
C SER A 37 -20.84 13.14 1.74
N ARG A 38 -22.15 13.37 1.82
CA ARG A 38 -23.10 12.27 1.91
C ARG A 38 -22.91 11.40 0.66
N ALA A 39 -22.52 10.15 0.86
CA ALA A 39 -22.22 9.25 -0.25
C ALA A 39 -23.44 9.13 -1.17
N PHE A 40 -23.22 9.08 -2.49
CA PHE A 40 -24.29 8.95 -3.48
C PHE A 40 -25.33 7.88 -3.10
N ALA A 41 -24.85 6.69 -2.72
CA ALA A 41 -25.71 5.59 -2.31
C ALA A 41 -26.61 5.95 -1.12
N LYS A 42 -26.12 6.72 -0.14
CA LYS A 42 -26.90 7.16 1.02
C LYS A 42 -28.02 8.13 0.62
N GLU A 43 -27.74 9.08 -0.25
CA GLU A 43 -28.74 10.05 -0.72
C GLU A 43 -29.82 9.38 -1.57
N LEU A 44 -29.47 8.34 -2.33
CA LEU A 44 -30.41 7.54 -3.10
C LEU A 44 -31.51 6.92 -2.22
N PHE A 45 -31.15 6.37 -1.04
CA PHE A 45 -32.12 5.86 -0.05
C PHE A 45 -33.07 6.94 0.49
N LEU A 46 -32.68 8.22 0.40
CA LEU A 46 -33.48 9.37 0.82
C LEU A 46 -34.26 10.00 -0.34
N GLY A 47 -34.28 9.36 -1.52
CA GLY A 47 -34.93 9.89 -2.72
C GLY A 47 -34.22 11.08 -3.36
N LYS A 48 -32.94 11.30 -3.00
CA LYS A 48 -32.11 12.41 -3.51
C LYS A 48 -31.04 11.88 -4.45
N ILE A 49 -30.90 12.52 -5.61
CA ILE A 49 -29.86 12.17 -6.60
C ILE A 49 -28.76 13.23 -6.53
N ASP A 50 -27.76 13.01 -5.68
CA ASP A 50 -26.56 13.85 -5.61
C ASP A 50 -25.47 13.30 -6.55
N LYS A 51 -25.41 13.83 -7.78
CA LYS A 51 -24.50 13.32 -8.83
C LYS A 51 -23.00 13.52 -8.52
N LYS A 52 -22.67 14.30 -7.49
CA LYS A 52 -21.29 14.66 -7.16
C LYS A 52 -20.46 13.41 -6.80
N GLY A 53 -19.35 13.21 -7.50
CA GLY A 53 -18.43 12.09 -7.25
C GLY A 53 -18.81 10.78 -7.94
N VAL A 54 -19.87 10.77 -8.76
CA VAL A 54 -20.25 9.63 -9.61
C VAL A 54 -20.33 10.04 -11.08
N PHE A 55 -20.79 11.26 -11.36
CA PHE A 55 -20.92 11.78 -12.71
C PHE A 55 -20.11 13.09 -12.90
N PRO A 56 -19.33 13.21 -14.00
CA PRO A 56 -18.98 12.14 -14.94
C PRO A 56 -18.20 11.02 -14.26
N PHE A 57 -18.04 9.88 -14.92
CA PHE A 57 -17.25 8.77 -14.39
C PHE A 57 -15.84 9.29 -14.06
N PRO A 58 -15.28 8.97 -12.88
CA PRO A 58 -13.96 9.44 -12.52
C PRO A 58 -12.90 8.89 -13.49
N GLU A 59 -12.10 9.77 -14.05
CA GLU A 59 -10.99 9.41 -14.94
C GLU A 59 -9.68 9.43 -14.15
N VAL A 60 -8.77 8.51 -14.51
CA VAL A 60 -7.39 8.48 -14.01
C VAL A 60 -6.52 9.46 -14.77
N SER A 61 -5.46 9.94 -14.11
CA SER A 61 -4.52 10.86 -14.76
C SER A 61 -3.69 10.14 -15.84
N GLN A 62 -3.17 10.89 -16.82
CA GLN A 62 -2.31 10.29 -17.86
C GLN A 62 -1.01 9.71 -17.28
N ASP A 63 -0.46 10.34 -16.24
CA ASP A 63 0.74 9.85 -15.56
C ASP A 63 0.48 8.50 -14.88
N GLU A 64 -0.63 8.39 -14.14
CA GLU A 64 -1.07 7.13 -13.52
C GLU A 64 -1.36 6.04 -14.56
N LEU A 65 -1.97 6.39 -15.71
CA LEU A 65 -2.16 5.44 -16.82
C LEU A 65 -0.83 4.92 -17.37
N ASN A 66 0.17 5.79 -17.51
CA ASN A 66 1.48 5.39 -17.98
C ASN A 66 2.17 4.44 -16.99
N GLU A 67 2.08 4.74 -15.69
CA GLU A 67 2.57 3.87 -14.62
C GLU A 67 1.89 2.50 -14.64
N ILE A 68 0.56 2.46 -14.74
CA ILE A 68 -0.21 1.20 -14.85
C ILE A 68 0.33 0.35 -16.00
N ASN A 69 0.49 0.93 -17.18
CA ASN A 69 0.93 0.21 -18.37
C ASN A 69 2.35 -0.37 -18.24
N GLN A 70 3.21 0.22 -17.40
CA GLN A 70 4.54 -0.34 -17.11
C GLN A 70 4.48 -1.64 -16.31
N PHE A 71 3.47 -1.81 -15.45
CA PHE A 71 3.28 -3.03 -14.67
C PHE A 71 2.47 -4.10 -15.41
N VAL A 72 1.45 -3.70 -16.17
CA VAL A 72 0.51 -4.63 -16.85
C VAL A 72 1.24 -5.61 -17.75
N GLY A 73 2.07 -5.12 -18.68
CA GLY A 73 2.73 -5.97 -19.68
C GLY A 73 3.61 -7.09 -19.07
N PRO A 74 4.53 -6.76 -18.14
CA PRO A 74 5.32 -7.78 -17.44
C PRO A 74 4.48 -8.76 -16.62
N MET A 75 3.42 -8.30 -15.95
CA MET A 75 2.53 -9.17 -15.17
C MET A 75 1.77 -10.14 -16.07
N GLU A 76 1.12 -9.64 -17.12
CA GLU A 76 0.39 -10.48 -18.07
C GLU A 76 1.31 -11.54 -18.68
N LYS A 77 2.53 -11.17 -19.04
CA LYS A 77 3.51 -12.13 -19.55
C LYS A 77 3.83 -13.22 -18.54
N PHE A 78 4.12 -12.84 -17.29
CA PHE A 78 4.43 -13.80 -16.23
C PHE A 78 3.26 -14.78 -15.98
N PHE A 79 2.04 -14.26 -15.84
CA PHE A 79 0.86 -15.10 -15.59
C PHE A 79 0.49 -15.99 -16.79
N ASN A 80 0.74 -15.56 -18.03
CA ASN A 80 0.42 -16.36 -19.21
C ASN A 80 1.50 -17.38 -19.58
N GLU A 81 2.78 -17.06 -19.37
CA GLU A 81 3.90 -17.89 -19.83
C GLU A 81 4.50 -18.78 -18.75
N GLU A 82 4.43 -18.38 -17.48
CA GLU A 82 5.19 -19.04 -16.40
C GLU A 82 4.31 -19.67 -15.31
N VAL A 83 3.08 -19.18 -15.13
CA VAL A 83 2.15 -19.71 -14.12
C VAL A 83 1.35 -20.88 -14.71
N ASP A 84 1.50 -22.06 -14.10
CA ASP A 84 0.68 -23.24 -14.41
C ASP A 84 -0.44 -23.40 -13.37
N SER A 85 -1.56 -22.73 -13.60
CA SER A 85 -2.74 -22.79 -12.72
C SER A 85 -3.29 -24.20 -12.55
N GLN A 86 -3.26 -25.03 -13.59
CA GLN A 86 -3.77 -26.40 -13.50
C GLN A 86 -2.90 -27.27 -12.59
N LYS A 87 -1.58 -27.04 -12.59
CA LYS A 87 -0.68 -27.69 -11.63
C LYS A 87 -0.98 -27.23 -10.21
N ILE A 88 -1.12 -25.92 -9.98
CA ILE A 88 -1.44 -25.36 -8.66
C ILE A 88 -2.72 -25.99 -8.10
N ASP A 89 -3.78 -26.07 -8.92
CA ASP A 89 -5.06 -26.65 -8.50
C ASP A 89 -4.96 -28.16 -8.21
N ARG A 90 -4.23 -28.92 -9.04
CA ARG A 90 -4.06 -30.37 -8.85
C ARG A 90 -3.21 -30.71 -7.62
N GLU A 91 -2.16 -29.94 -7.37
CA GLU A 91 -1.23 -30.17 -6.26
C GLU A 91 -1.71 -29.51 -4.96
N GLY A 92 -2.66 -28.56 -5.05
CA GLY A 92 -3.14 -27.79 -3.90
C GLY A 92 -2.06 -26.88 -3.28
N LYS A 93 -0.99 -26.58 -4.03
CA LYS A 93 0.16 -25.79 -3.58
C LYS A 93 0.66 -24.89 -4.70
N ILE A 94 0.92 -23.62 -4.37
CA ILE A 94 1.67 -22.71 -5.25
C ILE A 94 3.16 -23.09 -5.18
N PRO A 95 3.84 -23.37 -6.32
CA PRO A 95 5.26 -23.69 -6.33
C PRO A 95 6.10 -22.60 -5.66
N ASP A 96 7.16 -23.01 -4.95
CA ASP A 96 8.00 -22.08 -4.19
C ASP A 96 8.70 -21.07 -5.11
N ASP A 97 9.13 -21.49 -6.31
CA ASP A 97 9.72 -20.62 -7.33
C ASP A 97 8.72 -19.55 -7.82
N THR A 98 7.44 -19.92 -7.99
CA THR A 98 6.37 -18.97 -8.33
C THR A 98 6.18 -17.96 -7.20
N LEU A 99 6.15 -18.41 -5.93
CA LEU A 99 6.05 -17.52 -4.78
C LEU A 99 7.23 -16.55 -4.68
N GLU A 100 8.46 -17.02 -4.86
CA GLU A 100 9.65 -16.16 -4.87
C GLU A 100 9.60 -15.14 -6.00
N LYS A 101 9.12 -15.54 -7.18
CA LYS A 101 8.93 -14.61 -8.29
C LYS A 101 7.87 -13.55 -7.97
N LEU A 102 6.71 -13.94 -7.44
CA LEU A 102 5.67 -13.00 -6.98
C LEU A 102 6.21 -11.99 -5.94
N LYS A 103 7.09 -12.42 -5.03
CA LYS A 103 7.79 -11.52 -4.08
C LYS A 103 8.73 -10.56 -4.79
N SER A 104 9.54 -11.06 -5.73
CA SER A 104 10.49 -10.24 -6.50
C SER A 104 9.82 -9.17 -7.35
N LEU A 105 8.58 -9.43 -7.79
CA LEU A 105 7.73 -8.50 -8.52
C LEU A 105 7.04 -7.47 -7.60
N GLY A 106 7.23 -7.55 -6.27
CA GLY A 106 6.66 -6.60 -5.30
C GLY A 106 5.17 -6.80 -5.01
N LEU A 107 4.56 -7.90 -5.47
CA LEU A 107 3.10 -8.09 -5.35
C LEU A 107 2.63 -8.29 -3.89
N PHE A 108 3.54 -8.66 -2.99
CA PHE A 108 3.30 -8.70 -1.55
C PHE A 108 3.47 -7.34 -0.85
N GLY A 109 3.72 -6.26 -1.58
CA GLY A 109 3.84 -4.89 -1.04
C GLY A 109 3.12 -3.83 -1.88
N MET A 110 2.09 -4.20 -2.65
CA MET A 110 1.48 -3.31 -3.65
C MET A 110 1.04 -1.97 -3.09
N GLN A 111 0.33 -1.92 -1.97
CA GLN A 111 -0.17 -0.66 -1.38
C GLN A 111 0.67 -0.18 -0.18
N VAL A 112 1.83 -0.79 0.04
CA VAL A 112 2.75 -0.39 1.11
C VAL A 112 3.60 0.78 0.58
N PRO A 113 3.79 1.86 1.35
CA PRO A 113 4.62 2.98 0.91
C PRO A 113 6.05 2.57 0.55
N GLU A 114 6.65 3.25 -0.43
CA GLU A 114 8.02 2.97 -0.90
C GLU A 114 9.06 3.09 0.23
N GLU A 115 8.85 3.98 1.21
CA GLU A 115 9.73 4.16 2.38
C GLU A 115 9.84 2.90 3.26
N TYR A 116 8.88 1.97 3.14
CA TYR A 116 8.89 0.66 3.80
C TYR A 116 9.21 -0.49 2.83
N GLY A 117 9.62 -0.18 1.60
CA GLY A 117 9.97 -1.17 0.57
C GLY A 117 8.77 -1.74 -0.20
N GLY A 118 7.63 -1.04 -0.20
CA GLY A 118 6.49 -1.39 -1.06
C GLY A 118 6.48 -0.66 -2.40
N LEU A 119 5.36 -0.74 -3.12
CA LEU A 119 5.17 -0.13 -4.44
C LEU A 119 4.30 1.14 -4.42
N ASP A 120 3.73 1.51 -3.26
CA ASP A 120 2.85 2.68 -3.05
C ASP A 120 1.75 2.86 -4.11
N LEU A 121 1.17 1.76 -4.59
CA LEU A 121 0.20 1.79 -5.66
C LEU A 121 -1.13 2.42 -5.21
N SER A 122 -1.70 3.24 -6.09
CA SER A 122 -3.05 3.78 -5.93
C SER A 122 -4.09 2.65 -5.88
N ASN A 123 -5.30 2.93 -5.36
CA ASN A 123 -6.40 1.96 -5.39
C ASN A 123 -6.79 1.54 -6.81
N THR A 124 -6.67 2.45 -7.79
CA THR A 124 -6.99 2.14 -9.19
C THR A 124 -5.94 1.23 -9.81
N MET A 125 -4.66 1.51 -9.55
CA MET A 125 -3.54 0.66 -9.97
C MET A 125 -3.66 -0.74 -9.34
N TYR A 126 -3.92 -0.81 -8.04
CA TYR A 126 -4.14 -2.06 -7.33
C TYR A 126 -5.32 -2.85 -7.93
N ALA A 127 -6.43 -2.19 -8.27
CA ALA A 127 -7.56 -2.84 -8.92
C ALA A 127 -7.21 -3.39 -10.30
N CYS A 128 -6.51 -2.60 -11.13
CA CYS A 128 -6.08 -3.02 -12.46
C CYS A 128 -5.13 -4.23 -12.42
N LEU A 129 -4.13 -4.22 -11.53
CA LEU A 129 -3.27 -5.39 -11.34
C LEU A 129 -4.03 -6.58 -10.75
N GLY A 130 -5.02 -6.33 -9.89
CA GLY A 130 -5.90 -7.36 -9.36
C GLY A 130 -6.63 -8.14 -10.45
N GLU A 131 -7.01 -7.49 -11.56
CA GLU A 131 -7.64 -8.16 -12.71
C GLU A 131 -6.68 -9.15 -13.39
N ILE A 132 -5.39 -8.79 -13.52
CA ILE A 132 -4.38 -9.67 -14.11
C ILE A 132 -4.04 -10.82 -13.16
N ILE A 133 -3.83 -10.53 -11.87
CA ILE A 133 -3.53 -11.55 -10.86
C ILE A 133 -4.66 -12.59 -10.78
N SER A 134 -5.91 -12.17 -11.07
CA SER A 134 -7.10 -13.02 -11.13
C SER A 134 -7.08 -14.10 -12.22
N LEU A 135 -6.07 -14.10 -13.11
CA LEU A 135 -5.79 -15.23 -14.00
C LEU A 135 -5.54 -16.53 -13.23
N ASP A 136 -4.95 -16.45 -12.02
CA ASP A 136 -4.86 -17.56 -11.09
C ASP A 136 -5.53 -17.22 -9.75
N ARG A 137 -6.62 -17.93 -9.42
CA ARG A 137 -7.43 -17.64 -8.21
C ARG A 137 -6.70 -18.01 -6.92
N SER A 138 -5.88 -19.05 -6.94
CA SER A 138 -5.12 -19.52 -5.77
C SER A 138 -4.06 -18.48 -5.37
N ILE A 139 -3.32 -17.95 -6.34
CA ILE A 139 -2.40 -16.83 -6.17
C ILE A 139 -3.13 -15.57 -5.74
N THR A 140 -4.26 -15.25 -6.40
CA THR A 140 -5.07 -14.06 -6.06
C THR A 140 -5.48 -14.04 -4.60
N VAL A 141 -6.07 -15.13 -4.11
CA VAL A 141 -6.53 -15.22 -2.72
C VAL A 141 -5.34 -15.19 -1.76
N THR A 142 -4.22 -15.82 -2.11
CA THR A 142 -3.00 -15.79 -1.29
C THR A 142 -2.49 -14.36 -1.10
N ILE A 143 -2.38 -13.59 -2.18
CA ILE A 143 -1.93 -12.19 -2.14
C ILE A 143 -2.98 -11.31 -1.43
N ALA A 144 -4.26 -11.45 -1.78
CA ALA A 144 -5.33 -10.66 -1.20
C ALA A 144 -5.47 -10.89 0.31
N ALA A 145 -5.36 -12.14 0.78
CA ALA A 145 -5.39 -12.45 2.20
C ALA A 145 -4.21 -11.80 2.95
N HIS A 146 -3.02 -11.83 2.35
CA HIS A 146 -1.83 -11.16 2.90
C HIS A 146 -2.05 -9.64 3.00
N GLN A 147 -2.49 -8.99 1.92
CA GLN A 147 -2.65 -7.53 1.87
C GLN A 147 -3.82 -7.03 2.71
N ALA A 148 -5.02 -7.57 2.46
CA ALA A 148 -6.26 -6.98 2.97
C ALA A 148 -6.56 -7.38 4.41
N ILE A 149 -6.09 -8.56 4.85
CA ILE A 149 -6.40 -9.12 6.18
C ILE A 149 -5.15 -9.21 7.05
N GLY A 150 -4.03 -9.63 6.47
CA GLY A 150 -2.77 -9.87 7.19
C GLY A 150 -2.07 -8.59 7.63
N LEU A 151 -1.92 -7.62 6.73
CA LEU A 151 -1.20 -6.38 7.00
C LEU A 151 -2.05 -5.30 7.67
N LYS A 152 -3.35 -5.23 7.37
CA LYS A 152 -4.22 -4.08 7.73
C LYS A 152 -4.84 -4.14 9.15
N ARG A 153 -4.11 -4.68 10.14
CA ARG A 153 -4.58 -4.76 11.53
C ARG A 153 -3.90 -3.72 12.43
N GLU A 154 -4.27 -2.45 12.28
CA GLU A 154 -4.10 -1.40 13.29
C GLU A 154 -5.30 -0.46 13.30
#